data_AF-A0A2E7UT08-F1
#
_entry.id   AF-A0A2E7UT08-F1
#
_cell.length_a   1.000
_cell.length_b   1.000
_cell.length_c   1.000
_cell.angle_alpha   90.00
_cell.angle_beta   90.00
_cell.angle_gamma   90.00
#
_symmetry.space_group_name_H-M   'P 1'
#
loop_
_entity.id
_entity.type
_entity.pdbx_description
1 polymer ?
#
loop_
_entity_poly.entity_id
_entity_poly.type
_entity_poly.pdbx_seq_one_letter_code
_entity_poly.pdbx_strand_id
1 'polypeptide(L)'
;MRGCRDVNLVGRDFVWLTTAVVLSAACRAVPTESKDATEAALEDTLVDNDGDGFSDDEDCNDAAPDVGPGIAEVCNGIDDDCDGLVDEDVKDIFYADADGDGFGSAADTVEACEAPSGYVPSGTDCDDSEASVFPGNIETCDEVDNDCDSEVDEDLWATWYLDADGDGFGDPDALVEACEMPSGHVDNAADCNDDSDDTYPGAEELCDERDNDCDSEVDEGLLLTWYRDGDGDEWGVPSESTEACAQPNRGLPGAEWVRDRQHGL
;
A
#
# COMPACT_ATOMS: atom_id res chain seq x y z
N MET A 1 66.12 -19.41 -0.15
CA MET A 1 66.93 -18.94 -1.31
C MET A 1 66.19 -17.80 -1.98
N ARG A 2 66.91 -16.72 -2.35
CA ARG A 2 66.44 -15.39 -2.81
C ARG A 2 65.86 -14.56 -1.65
N GLY A 3 66.37 -13.40 -1.27
CA GLY A 3 67.44 -12.56 -1.80
C GLY A 3 67.17 -11.14 -1.30
N CYS A 4 67.67 -10.78 -0.12
CA CYS A 4 67.55 -9.44 0.43
C CYS A 4 68.80 -8.64 0.02
N ARG A 5 68.62 -7.61 -0.82
CA ARG A 5 69.65 -6.59 -1.08
C ARG A 5 68.95 -5.26 -1.33
N ASP A 6 68.91 -4.45 -0.29
CA ASP A 6 68.90 -3.00 -0.40
C ASP A 6 70.00 -2.46 0.52
N VAL A 7 71.00 -1.79 -0.05
CA VAL A 7 71.90 -0.90 0.69
C VAL A 7 71.91 0.41 -0.06
N ASN A 8 71.42 1.43 0.63
CA ASN A 8 71.30 2.80 0.19
C ASN A 8 72.53 3.61 0.65
N LEU A 9 72.72 4.77 0.01
CA LEU A 9 73.55 5.92 0.39
C LEU A 9 74.92 6.14 -0.31
N VAL A 10 74.86 7.06 -1.30
CA VAL A 10 75.56 8.36 -1.40
C VAL A 10 77.09 8.40 -1.19
N GLY A 11 77.79 8.97 -2.19
CA GLY A 11 78.93 9.89 -1.92
C GLY A 11 80.25 9.61 -2.65
N ARG A 12 80.39 10.26 -3.81
CA ARG A 12 81.59 10.93 -4.38
C ARG A 12 83.02 10.55 -3.93
N ASP A 13 83.82 10.30 -4.97
CA ASP A 13 85.16 10.85 -5.25
C ASP A 13 86.43 10.25 -4.58
N PHE A 14 87.35 9.84 -5.49
CA PHE A 14 88.83 9.80 -5.37
C PHE A 14 89.55 8.66 -4.60
N VAL A 15 89.92 7.61 -5.34
CA VAL A 15 91.30 7.31 -5.83
C VAL A 15 92.49 7.08 -4.85
N TRP A 16 93.10 5.88 -5.04
CA TRP A 16 94.49 5.36 -4.83
C TRP A 16 95.06 4.96 -3.43
N LEU A 17 95.45 3.68 -3.38
CA LEU A 17 96.73 3.07 -2.94
C LEU A 17 96.95 2.52 -1.50
N THR A 18 97.28 1.23 -1.48
CA THR A 18 98.31 0.49 -0.69
C THR A 18 98.10 0.08 0.78
N THR A 19 98.02 -1.27 0.93
CA THR A 19 98.80 -2.15 1.83
C THR A 19 98.47 -2.28 3.33
N ALA A 20 97.84 -3.42 3.63
CA ALA A 20 97.98 -4.37 4.76
C ALA A 20 98.47 -3.92 6.16
N VAL A 21 97.63 -4.19 7.17
CA VAL A 21 98.07 -4.65 8.51
C VAL A 21 97.07 -5.71 9.01
N VAL A 22 97.59 -6.89 9.35
CA VAL A 22 96.91 -7.95 10.10
C VAL A 22 96.95 -7.56 11.58
N LEU A 23 95.83 -7.62 12.31
CA LEU A 23 95.87 -7.76 13.76
C LEU A 23 94.67 -8.58 14.26
N SER A 24 95.01 -9.59 15.07
CA SER A 24 94.15 -10.60 15.68
C SER A 24 93.62 -10.12 17.04
N ALA A 25 92.36 -10.42 17.38
CA ALA A 25 91.75 -10.54 18.72
C ALA A 25 90.22 -10.44 18.59
N ALA A 26 89.35 -11.13 19.32
CA ALA A 26 89.43 -12.23 20.27
C ALA A 26 87.99 -12.81 20.38
N CYS A 27 87.90 -14.08 20.75
CA CYS A 27 86.66 -14.84 20.93
C CYS A 27 85.89 -14.37 22.18
N ARG A 28 84.56 -14.25 22.12
CA ARG A 28 83.69 -14.18 23.31
C ARG A 28 82.50 -15.12 23.09
N ALA A 29 82.45 -16.18 23.88
CA ALA A 29 81.35 -17.14 23.90
C ALA A 29 80.10 -16.52 24.55
N VAL A 30 78.93 -16.79 23.96
CA VAL A 30 77.61 -16.58 24.56
C VAL A 30 77.16 -17.93 25.14
N PRO A 31 76.64 -17.98 26.38
CA PRO A 31 76.28 -19.23 27.04
C PRO A 31 75.02 -19.85 26.39
N THR A 32 75.09 -21.16 26.19
CA THR A 32 73.96 -22.02 25.85
C THR A 32 73.14 -22.30 27.11
N GLU A 33 71.95 -21.72 27.22
CA GLU A 33 70.91 -22.26 28.09
C GLU A 33 69.97 -23.11 27.22
N SER A 34 70.28 -24.40 27.14
CA SER A 34 69.32 -25.42 26.70
C SER A 34 68.48 -25.78 27.92
N LYS A 35 67.25 -25.28 28.00
CA LYS A 35 66.24 -25.93 28.82
C LYS A 35 65.58 -27.01 27.97
N ASP A 36 65.82 -28.22 28.43
CA ASP A 36 65.29 -29.50 27.98
C ASP A 36 63.80 -29.43 27.64
N ALA A 37 63.47 -30.00 26.49
CA ALA A 37 62.12 -30.31 26.05
C ALA A 37 61.63 -31.56 26.80
N THR A 38 61.07 -31.38 27.99
CA THR A 38 60.21 -32.34 28.68
C THR A 38 59.26 -31.54 29.56
N GLU A 39 57.96 -31.85 29.50
CA GLU A 39 56.82 -31.02 29.93
C GLU A 39 56.39 -29.98 28.88
N ALA A 40 56.01 -30.46 27.68
CA ALA A 40 54.87 -29.84 27.02
C ALA A 40 53.68 -30.08 27.96
N ALA A 41 53.41 -29.12 28.84
CA ALA A 41 52.09 -29.04 29.43
C ALA A 41 51.12 -29.03 28.25
N LEU A 42 50.24 -30.02 28.16
CA LEU A 42 48.91 -29.73 27.66
C LEU A 42 48.40 -28.63 28.61
N GLU A 43 48.60 -27.36 28.26
CA GLU A 43 47.68 -26.35 28.73
C GLU A 43 46.38 -26.70 28.02
N ASP A 44 45.59 -27.49 28.73
CA ASP A 44 44.17 -27.65 28.57
C ASP A 44 43.57 -26.25 28.76
N THR A 45 43.67 -25.43 27.71
CA THR A 45 43.09 -24.10 27.71
C THR A 45 41.63 -24.29 27.41
N LEU A 46 40.86 -24.54 28.46
CA LEU A 46 39.42 -24.39 28.41
C LEU A 46 39.13 -22.93 28.06
N VAL A 47 38.63 -22.71 26.85
CA VAL A 47 38.34 -21.37 26.31
C VAL A 47 36.83 -21.17 26.34
N ASP A 48 36.42 -19.98 26.74
CA ASP A 48 35.04 -19.48 26.69
C ASP A 48 35.08 -18.31 25.69
N ASN A 49 34.70 -18.57 24.45
CA ASN A 49 34.88 -17.67 23.32
C ASN A 49 33.64 -16.82 23.03
N ASP A 50 32.45 -17.23 23.47
CA ASP A 50 31.22 -16.43 23.37
C ASP A 50 30.79 -15.74 24.67
N GLY A 51 31.37 -16.13 25.81
CA GLY A 51 31.18 -15.47 27.10
C GLY A 51 29.92 -15.87 27.84
N ASP A 52 29.36 -17.05 27.56
CA ASP A 52 28.13 -17.55 28.20
C ASP A 52 28.38 -18.15 29.61
N GLY A 53 29.64 -18.41 29.94
CA GLY A 53 30.09 -18.94 31.22
C GLY A 53 30.41 -20.44 31.22
N PHE A 54 30.32 -21.09 30.07
CA PHE A 54 30.77 -22.45 29.81
C PHE A 54 32.03 -22.43 28.91
N SER A 55 32.86 -23.46 29.03
CA SER A 55 34.06 -23.60 28.19
C SER A 55 33.85 -24.63 27.09
N ASP A 56 34.71 -24.62 26.08
CA ASP A 56 34.71 -25.49 24.90
C ASP A 56 34.62 -27.02 25.16
N ASP A 57 34.79 -27.48 26.40
CA ASP A 57 34.59 -28.87 26.81
C ASP A 57 33.20 -29.18 27.38
N GLU A 58 32.47 -28.17 27.86
CA GLU A 58 31.10 -28.25 28.37
C GLU A 58 30.08 -27.70 27.37
N ASP A 59 30.48 -26.72 26.57
CA ASP A 59 29.67 -26.05 25.57
C ASP A 59 29.79 -26.74 24.19
N CYS A 60 28.65 -27.19 23.69
CA CYS A 60 28.53 -27.81 22.39
C CYS A 60 28.70 -26.82 21.22
N ASN A 61 28.64 -25.51 21.46
CA ASN A 61 28.90 -24.44 20.50
C ASN A 61 29.48 -23.15 21.14
N ASP A 62 30.79 -23.16 21.43
CA ASP A 62 31.64 -22.06 21.98
C ASP A 62 31.76 -20.78 21.10
N ALA A 63 30.76 -20.50 20.27
CA ALA A 63 30.63 -19.30 19.47
C ALA A 63 29.21 -18.72 19.51
N ALA A 64 28.28 -19.32 20.25
CA ALA A 64 26.88 -18.95 20.35
C ALA A 64 26.48 -18.85 21.84
N PRO A 65 26.39 -17.62 22.39
CA PRO A 65 26.18 -17.43 23.83
C PRO A 65 24.77 -17.78 24.33
N ASP A 66 23.92 -18.25 23.43
CA ASP A 66 22.59 -18.79 23.65
C ASP A 66 22.54 -20.33 23.59
N VAL A 67 23.70 -20.99 23.49
CA VAL A 67 23.84 -22.45 23.52
C VAL A 67 24.76 -22.82 24.68
N GLY A 68 24.34 -23.72 25.57
CA GLY A 68 25.15 -24.17 26.69
C GLY A 68 24.37 -25.02 27.71
N PRO A 69 25.05 -25.77 28.60
CA PRO A 69 24.42 -26.66 29.56
C PRO A 69 23.24 -26.08 30.35
N GLY A 70 22.04 -26.62 30.11
CA GLY A 70 20.81 -26.26 30.84
C GLY A 70 20.17 -24.94 30.42
N ILE A 71 20.51 -24.43 29.24
CA ILE A 71 19.68 -23.46 28.50
C ILE A 71 18.33 -24.11 28.14
N ALA A 72 17.31 -23.31 27.82
CA ALA A 72 16.02 -23.85 27.44
C ALA A 72 15.95 -23.99 25.91
N GLU A 73 15.60 -25.18 25.45
CA GLU A 73 15.39 -25.47 24.02
C GLU A 73 14.37 -24.52 23.38
N VAL A 74 14.69 -24.09 22.16
CA VAL A 74 13.75 -23.45 21.24
C VAL A 74 13.78 -24.20 19.92
N CYS A 75 12.65 -24.28 19.19
CA CYS A 75 12.59 -24.96 17.90
C CYS A 75 13.42 -24.25 16.81
N ASN A 76 14.75 -24.42 16.84
CA ASN A 76 15.72 -23.81 15.95
C ASN A 76 16.61 -24.87 15.25
N GLY A 77 16.45 -26.16 15.62
CA GLY A 77 17.22 -27.28 15.09
C GLY A 77 18.65 -27.39 15.66
N ILE A 78 18.91 -26.74 16.78
CA ILE A 78 20.15 -26.74 17.56
C ILE A 78 19.86 -27.45 18.89
N ASP A 79 20.87 -28.11 19.42
CA ASP A 79 20.90 -28.62 20.80
C ASP A 79 21.30 -27.42 21.66
N ASP A 80 20.33 -26.65 22.16
CA ASP A 80 20.60 -25.39 22.87
C ASP A 80 21.12 -25.67 24.29
N ASP A 81 20.71 -26.77 24.90
CA ASP A 81 21.04 -27.13 26.28
C ASP A 81 22.22 -28.11 26.43
N CYS A 82 22.79 -28.53 25.29
CA CYS A 82 23.92 -29.45 25.16
C CYS A 82 23.71 -30.83 25.84
N ASP A 83 22.47 -31.32 25.96
CA ASP A 83 22.17 -32.64 26.51
C ASP A 83 22.31 -33.79 25.48
N GLY A 84 22.48 -33.44 24.21
CA GLY A 84 22.64 -34.36 23.07
C GLY A 84 21.33 -34.73 22.37
N LEU A 85 20.21 -34.12 22.75
CA LEU A 85 18.95 -34.11 22.04
C LEU A 85 18.80 -32.75 21.31
N VAL A 86 17.82 -32.63 20.43
CA VAL A 86 17.60 -31.40 19.64
C VAL A 86 16.13 -31.10 19.73
N ASP A 87 15.82 -29.88 20.15
CA ASP A 87 14.47 -29.36 20.32
C ASP A 87 13.56 -30.31 21.15
N GLU A 88 14.09 -30.97 22.19
CA GLU A 88 13.30 -31.85 23.06
C GLU A 88 12.44 -31.06 24.04
N ASP A 89 11.29 -31.64 24.38
CA ASP A 89 10.30 -31.03 25.29
C ASP A 89 9.83 -29.60 24.90
N VAL A 90 10.19 -29.11 23.71
CA VAL A 90 9.70 -27.87 23.10
C VAL A 90 8.95 -28.15 21.81
N LYS A 91 7.81 -27.46 21.62
CA LYS A 91 7.04 -27.46 20.37
C LYS A 91 6.30 -26.13 20.22
N ASP A 92 6.23 -25.66 18.99
CA ASP A 92 5.33 -24.60 18.59
C ASP A 92 3.95 -25.16 18.23
N ILE A 93 2.94 -24.29 18.31
CA ILE A 93 1.58 -24.60 17.88
C ILE A 93 1.39 -24.06 16.47
N PHE A 94 0.99 -24.93 15.54
CA PHE A 94 0.57 -24.57 14.20
C PHE A 94 -0.93 -24.84 14.03
N TYR A 95 -1.55 -24.12 13.11
CA TYR A 95 -3.00 -24.08 12.85
C TYR A 95 -3.27 -24.54 11.43
N ALA A 96 -4.28 -25.39 11.23
CA ALA A 96 -4.63 -25.85 9.87
C ALA A 96 -5.02 -24.65 9.01
N ASP A 97 -4.53 -24.63 7.76
CA ASP A 97 -4.81 -23.63 6.73
C ASP A 97 -5.42 -24.39 5.55
N ALA A 98 -6.74 -24.56 5.58
CA ALA A 98 -7.43 -25.47 4.69
C ALA A 98 -7.78 -24.85 3.33
N ASP A 99 -7.89 -23.53 3.24
CA ASP A 99 -8.14 -22.79 2.00
C ASP A 99 -6.87 -22.18 1.36
N GLY A 100 -5.78 -22.08 2.10
CA GLY A 100 -4.45 -21.70 1.61
C GLY A 100 -4.20 -20.19 1.56
N ASP A 101 -4.87 -19.38 2.38
CA ASP A 101 -4.65 -17.93 2.43
C ASP A 101 -3.50 -17.48 3.36
N GLY A 102 -2.98 -18.41 4.18
CA GLY A 102 -1.88 -18.18 5.11
C GLY A 102 -2.29 -17.87 6.55
N PHE A 103 -3.58 -17.82 6.84
CA PHE A 103 -4.17 -17.83 8.16
C PHE A 103 -4.76 -19.22 8.41
N GLY A 104 -4.88 -19.59 9.68
CA GLY A 104 -5.35 -20.92 10.04
C GLY A 104 -6.33 -20.91 11.19
N SER A 105 -7.05 -22.02 11.32
CA SER A 105 -8.10 -22.17 12.31
C SER A 105 -7.55 -22.38 13.73
N ALA A 106 -7.94 -21.53 14.68
CA ALA A 106 -7.67 -21.73 16.12
C ALA A 106 -8.24 -23.05 16.68
N ALA A 107 -9.18 -23.69 15.97
CA ALA A 107 -9.85 -24.91 16.40
C ALA A 107 -9.13 -26.20 15.96
N ASP A 108 -8.24 -26.14 14.96
CA ASP A 108 -7.48 -27.28 14.46
C ASP A 108 -5.98 -27.00 14.58
N THR A 109 -5.35 -27.60 15.60
CA THR A 109 -3.96 -27.34 15.93
C THR A 109 -3.10 -28.60 15.98
N VAL A 110 -1.82 -28.41 15.69
CA VAL A 110 -0.77 -29.44 15.81
C VAL A 110 0.46 -28.85 16.48
N GLU A 111 1.09 -29.64 17.35
CA GLU A 111 2.36 -29.27 17.98
C GLU A 111 3.53 -29.89 17.21
N ALA A 112 4.47 -29.06 16.74
CA ALA A 112 5.67 -29.46 16.02
C ALA A 112 6.77 -28.40 16.16
N CYS A 113 8.00 -28.67 15.71
CA CYS A 113 9.04 -27.63 15.58
C CYS A 113 9.10 -26.98 14.20
N GLU A 114 8.58 -27.65 13.18
CA GLU A 114 8.40 -27.07 11.86
C GLU A 114 6.94 -27.22 11.46
N ALA A 115 6.41 -26.20 10.77
CA ALA A 115 5.04 -26.19 10.27
C ALA A 115 4.79 -27.41 9.37
N PRO A 116 3.85 -28.31 9.74
CA PRO A 116 3.47 -29.39 8.85
C PRO A 116 2.82 -28.86 7.56
N SER A 117 2.81 -29.66 6.50
CA SER A 117 2.14 -29.29 5.25
C SER A 117 0.65 -29.01 5.51
N GLY A 118 0.17 -27.84 5.11
CA GLY A 118 -1.21 -27.38 5.32
C GLY A 118 -1.47 -26.79 6.71
N TYR A 119 -0.41 -26.39 7.42
CA TYR A 119 -0.50 -25.69 8.69
C TYR A 119 0.36 -24.41 8.67
N VAL A 120 -0.11 -23.36 9.35
CA VAL A 120 0.56 -22.05 9.47
C VAL A 120 0.71 -21.65 10.94
N PRO A 121 1.63 -20.74 11.29
CA PRO A 121 1.81 -20.29 12.68
C PRO A 121 0.72 -19.30 13.15
N SER A 122 -0.12 -18.77 12.26
CA SER A 122 -1.18 -17.81 12.61
C SER A 122 -2.52 -18.52 12.77
N GLY A 123 -3.11 -18.48 13.96
CA GLY A 123 -4.38 -19.12 14.28
C GLY A 123 -5.56 -18.15 14.32
N THR A 124 -5.60 -17.18 13.42
CA THR A 124 -6.49 -16.02 13.51
C THR A 124 -7.62 -16.02 12.48
N ASP A 125 -7.72 -17.06 11.68
CA ASP A 125 -8.75 -17.18 10.64
C ASP A 125 -10.15 -17.37 11.25
N CYS A 126 -11.12 -16.60 10.75
CA CYS A 126 -12.52 -16.71 11.15
C CYS A 126 -13.33 -17.68 10.27
N ASP A 127 -12.92 -17.98 9.04
CA ASP A 127 -13.48 -19.01 8.17
C ASP A 127 -12.40 -19.67 7.28
N ASP A 128 -11.71 -20.65 7.85
CA ASP A 128 -10.67 -21.51 7.24
C ASP A 128 -11.15 -22.37 6.06
N SER A 129 -12.34 -22.12 5.52
CA SER A 129 -12.84 -22.75 4.30
C SER A 129 -12.96 -21.80 3.11
N GLU A 130 -12.75 -20.50 3.30
CA GLU A 130 -12.92 -19.46 2.29
C GLU A 130 -11.73 -18.46 2.33
N ALA A 131 -10.78 -18.62 1.41
CA ALA A 131 -9.54 -17.84 1.32
C ALA A 131 -9.69 -16.30 1.12
N SER A 132 -10.92 -15.80 1.08
CA SER A 132 -11.26 -14.37 1.08
C SER A 132 -11.78 -13.89 2.44
N VAL A 133 -11.70 -14.71 3.49
CA VAL A 133 -12.21 -14.41 4.82
C VAL A 133 -11.07 -14.57 5.82
N PHE A 134 -10.30 -13.51 6.03
CA PHE A 134 -9.14 -13.53 6.91
C PHE A 134 -8.82 -12.18 7.52
N PRO A 135 -8.11 -12.13 8.67
CA PRO A 135 -7.80 -10.90 9.37
C PRO A 135 -7.18 -9.80 8.52
N GLY A 136 -7.89 -8.67 8.41
CA GLY A 136 -7.45 -7.49 7.67
C GLY A 136 -7.50 -7.62 6.15
N ASN A 137 -8.30 -8.54 5.61
CA ASN A 137 -8.71 -8.50 4.21
C ASN A 137 -9.53 -7.22 3.91
N ILE A 138 -9.90 -7.00 2.65
CA ILE A 138 -10.82 -5.91 2.28
C ILE A 138 -12.24 -6.45 2.19
N GLU A 139 -13.18 -5.73 2.80
CA GLU A 139 -14.61 -6.04 2.68
C GLU A 139 -15.09 -6.00 1.22
N THR A 140 -15.95 -6.95 0.90
CA THR A 140 -16.71 -7.04 -0.34
C THR A 140 -18.18 -7.08 0.04
N CYS A 141 -19.06 -6.45 -0.73
CA CYS A 141 -20.49 -6.51 -0.39
C CYS A 141 -21.11 -7.87 -0.72
N ASP A 142 -20.95 -8.81 0.18
CA ASP A 142 -21.47 -10.18 0.06
C ASP A 142 -22.12 -10.70 1.36
N GLU A 143 -22.35 -9.81 2.33
CA GLU A 143 -22.91 -10.11 3.65
C GLU A 143 -22.00 -11.01 4.51
N VAL A 144 -20.70 -11.06 4.20
CA VAL A 144 -19.65 -11.77 4.96
C VAL A 144 -18.69 -10.77 5.58
N ASP A 145 -18.29 -11.02 6.82
CA ASP A 145 -17.16 -10.35 7.49
C ASP A 145 -15.87 -10.89 6.86
N ASN A 146 -15.35 -10.22 5.82
CA ASN A 146 -14.19 -10.71 5.07
C ASN A 146 -12.88 -10.45 5.81
N ASP A 147 -12.83 -9.45 6.69
CA ASP A 147 -11.63 -9.01 7.39
C ASP A 147 -11.53 -9.50 8.85
N CYS A 148 -12.51 -10.28 9.30
CA CYS A 148 -12.64 -10.88 10.63
C CYS A 148 -12.68 -9.87 11.80
N ASP A 149 -13.18 -8.65 11.59
CA ASP A 149 -13.26 -7.62 12.63
C ASP A 149 -14.60 -7.61 13.42
N SER A 150 -15.53 -8.50 13.05
CA SER A 150 -16.90 -8.66 13.59
C SER A 150 -17.92 -7.62 13.14
N GLU A 151 -17.57 -6.70 12.25
CA GLU A 151 -18.51 -5.94 11.44
C GLU A 151 -18.68 -6.65 10.08
N VAL A 152 -19.70 -6.26 9.31
CA VAL A 152 -20.01 -6.90 8.02
C VAL A 152 -20.24 -5.78 7.01
N ASP A 153 -19.54 -5.85 5.88
CA ASP A 153 -19.62 -4.88 4.79
C ASP A 153 -19.39 -3.42 5.25
N GLU A 154 -18.54 -3.19 6.26
CA GLU A 154 -18.27 -1.85 6.77
C GLU A 154 -17.48 -1.00 5.77
N ASP A 155 -17.63 0.33 5.87
CA ASP A 155 -17.04 1.30 4.95
C ASP A 155 -17.41 1.14 3.45
N LEU A 156 -18.30 0.20 3.08
CA LEU A 156 -18.82 0.01 1.72
C LEU A 156 -20.14 0.75 1.45
N TRP A 157 -20.86 1.15 2.49
CA TRP A 157 -22.20 1.74 2.35
C TRP A 157 -22.15 3.10 1.66
N ALA A 158 -22.92 3.23 0.57
CA ALA A 158 -23.13 4.48 -0.14
C ALA A 158 -24.61 4.86 -0.12
N THR A 159 -24.87 6.16 -0.28
CA THR A 159 -26.22 6.69 -0.51
C THR A 159 -26.49 6.73 -2.01
N TRP A 160 -27.58 6.12 -2.43
CA TRP A 160 -28.04 6.07 -3.82
C TRP A 160 -29.40 6.78 -3.92
N TYR A 161 -29.61 7.50 -5.01
CA TYR A 161 -30.80 8.31 -5.25
C TYR A 161 -31.59 7.73 -6.42
N LEU A 162 -32.91 7.60 -6.29
CA LEU A 162 -33.77 7.08 -7.36
C LEU A 162 -33.67 7.99 -8.59
N ASP A 163 -33.50 7.37 -9.76
CA ASP A 163 -33.53 7.99 -11.09
C ASP A 163 -34.76 7.39 -11.80
N ALA A 164 -35.92 8.04 -11.61
CA ALA A 164 -37.21 7.46 -11.99
C ALA A 164 -37.54 7.66 -13.47
N ASP A 165 -37.03 8.72 -14.09
CA ASP A 165 -37.22 9.00 -15.51
C ASP A 165 -36.07 8.50 -16.40
N GLY A 166 -34.90 8.21 -15.83
CA GLY A 166 -33.78 7.55 -16.49
C GLY A 166 -32.79 8.48 -17.18
N ASP A 167 -32.68 9.75 -16.75
CA ASP A 167 -31.74 10.74 -17.31
C ASP A 167 -30.33 10.67 -16.69
N GLY A 168 -30.17 9.95 -15.58
CA GLY A 168 -28.92 9.78 -14.85
C GLY A 168 -28.71 10.75 -13.67
N PHE A 169 -29.71 11.56 -13.34
CA PHE A 169 -29.76 12.40 -12.16
C PHE A 169 -30.75 11.81 -11.15
N GLY A 170 -30.45 11.95 -9.86
CA GLY A 170 -31.25 11.32 -8.81
C GLY A 170 -32.04 12.31 -7.97
N ASP A 171 -33.24 11.91 -7.55
CA ASP A 171 -34.11 12.68 -6.65
C ASP A 171 -33.47 12.80 -5.24
N PRO A 172 -33.15 14.02 -4.75
CA PRO A 172 -32.57 14.24 -3.43
C PRO A 172 -33.47 13.80 -2.26
N ASP A 173 -34.77 13.66 -2.45
CA ASP A 173 -35.73 13.23 -1.43
C ASP A 173 -36.01 11.70 -1.47
N ALA A 174 -35.59 10.99 -2.53
CA ALA A 174 -35.78 9.55 -2.71
C ALA A 174 -34.44 8.78 -2.67
N LEU A 175 -33.90 8.62 -1.47
CA LEU A 175 -32.61 7.95 -1.23
C LEU A 175 -32.72 6.60 -0.50
N VAL A 176 -31.74 5.74 -0.76
CA VAL A 176 -31.51 4.47 -0.05
C VAL A 176 -30.03 4.31 0.27
N GLU A 177 -29.72 3.66 1.39
CA GLU A 177 -28.36 3.26 1.73
C GLU A 177 -28.16 1.80 1.31
N ALA A 178 -27.13 1.57 0.50
CA ALA A 178 -26.73 0.24 0.04
C ALA A 178 -25.24 0.24 -0.32
N CYS A 179 -24.59 -0.90 -0.18
CA CYS A 179 -23.21 -1.10 -0.62
C CYS A 179 -23.05 -1.10 -2.16
N GLU A 180 -24.01 -1.70 -2.86
CA GLU A 180 -24.08 -1.73 -4.32
C GLU A 180 -25.24 -0.86 -4.80
N MET A 181 -25.07 -0.25 -5.98
CA MET A 181 -26.08 0.56 -6.63
C MET A 181 -27.36 -0.24 -6.90
N PRO A 182 -28.48 0.09 -6.25
CA PRO A 182 -29.74 -0.57 -6.55
C PRO A 182 -30.19 -0.21 -7.97
N SER A 183 -30.93 -1.12 -8.60
CA SER A 183 -31.47 -0.88 -9.94
C SER A 183 -32.30 0.39 -9.98
N GLY A 184 -32.04 1.25 -10.97
CA GLY A 184 -32.73 2.53 -11.16
C GLY A 184 -32.33 3.62 -10.17
N HIS A 185 -31.13 3.55 -9.60
CA HIS A 185 -30.58 4.62 -8.76
C HIS A 185 -29.23 5.10 -9.31
N VAL A 186 -28.82 6.29 -8.91
CA VAL A 186 -27.55 6.94 -9.26
C VAL A 186 -26.84 7.49 -8.02
N ASP A 187 -25.57 7.87 -8.15
CA ASP A 187 -24.69 8.34 -7.06
C ASP A 187 -24.76 9.87 -6.81
N ASN A 188 -25.77 10.54 -7.39
CA ASN A 188 -25.94 11.98 -7.29
C ASN A 188 -27.39 12.36 -6.94
N ALA A 189 -27.55 13.49 -6.27
CA ALA A 189 -28.82 14.00 -5.76
C ALA A 189 -29.19 15.32 -6.46
N ALA A 190 -29.01 15.36 -7.77
CA ALA A 190 -28.99 16.60 -8.54
C ALA A 190 -30.27 16.83 -9.35
N ASP A 191 -31.20 15.88 -9.40
CA ASP A 191 -32.41 16.03 -10.20
C ASP A 191 -33.37 17.06 -9.58
N CYS A 192 -33.89 17.97 -10.40
CA CYS A 192 -34.91 18.93 -10.00
C CYS A 192 -36.34 18.51 -10.39
N ASN A 193 -36.50 17.48 -11.23
CA ASN A 193 -37.79 16.93 -11.65
C ASN A 193 -37.70 15.48 -12.17
N ASP A 194 -37.74 14.52 -11.23
CA ASP A 194 -37.69 13.05 -11.42
C ASP A 194 -38.89 12.43 -12.19
N ASP A 195 -39.77 13.27 -12.76
CA ASP A 195 -40.86 12.86 -13.64
C ASP A 195 -40.56 13.19 -15.13
N SER A 196 -39.39 13.77 -15.47
CA SER A 196 -39.08 14.32 -16.80
C SER A 196 -37.60 14.21 -17.19
N ASP A 197 -37.29 13.27 -18.10
CA ASP A 197 -35.94 12.92 -18.58
C ASP A 197 -35.20 14.03 -19.38
N ASP A 198 -35.78 15.21 -19.45
CA ASP A 198 -35.27 16.42 -20.11
C ASP A 198 -35.12 17.61 -19.14
N THR A 199 -35.28 17.38 -17.83
CA THR A 199 -35.26 18.42 -16.81
C THR A 199 -34.24 18.11 -15.71
N TYR A 200 -32.97 18.46 -15.95
CA TYR A 200 -31.85 18.14 -15.07
C TYR A 200 -30.72 19.16 -15.18
N PRO A 201 -29.81 19.27 -14.17
CA PRO A 201 -28.73 20.24 -14.20
C PRO A 201 -27.86 20.20 -15.46
N GLY A 202 -27.92 21.29 -16.23
CA GLY A 202 -27.18 21.43 -17.50
C GLY A 202 -27.81 20.72 -18.70
N ALA A 203 -29.12 20.41 -18.65
CA ALA A 203 -29.90 20.09 -19.83
C ALA A 203 -29.89 21.24 -20.86
N GLU A 204 -30.33 20.97 -22.08
CA GLU A 204 -30.54 22.02 -23.08
C GLU A 204 -31.93 22.62 -22.86
N GLU A 205 -32.01 23.93 -22.65
CA GLU A 205 -33.28 24.65 -22.60
C GLU A 205 -34.13 24.38 -23.85
N LEU A 206 -35.43 24.17 -23.63
CA LEU A 206 -36.44 24.09 -24.66
C LEU A 206 -37.37 25.29 -24.55
N CYS A 207 -37.91 25.75 -25.67
CA CYS A 207 -38.91 26.83 -25.64
C CYS A 207 -40.30 26.26 -25.29
N ASP A 208 -40.47 25.88 -24.02
CA ASP A 208 -41.66 25.20 -23.52
C ASP A 208 -42.19 25.78 -22.19
N GLU A 209 -41.66 26.94 -21.80
CA GLU A 209 -41.97 27.67 -20.56
C GLU A 209 -41.57 26.91 -19.28
N ARG A 210 -40.65 25.94 -19.37
CA ARG A 210 -40.02 25.27 -18.23
C ARG A 210 -38.54 25.67 -18.12
N ASP A 211 -38.03 25.46 -16.92
CA ASP A 211 -36.60 25.51 -16.59
C ASP A 211 -36.11 24.07 -16.74
N ASN A 212 -35.49 23.75 -17.88
CA ASN A 212 -35.02 22.40 -18.18
C ASN A 212 -33.66 22.14 -17.53
N ASP A 213 -32.81 23.16 -17.42
CA ASP A 213 -31.44 22.99 -16.93
C ASP A 213 -31.27 23.23 -15.41
N CYS A 214 -32.39 23.50 -14.72
CA CYS A 214 -32.51 23.72 -13.28
C CYS A 214 -31.72 24.94 -12.77
N ASP A 215 -31.43 25.94 -13.60
CA ASP A 215 -30.66 27.13 -13.21
C ASP A 215 -31.52 28.28 -12.63
N SER A 216 -32.84 28.07 -12.53
CA SER A 216 -33.86 29.03 -12.08
C SER A 216 -34.22 30.14 -13.06
N GLU A 217 -33.67 30.14 -14.27
CA GLU A 217 -34.16 30.90 -15.41
C GLU A 217 -35.02 29.99 -16.30
N VAL A 218 -35.78 30.58 -17.23
CA VAL A 218 -36.75 29.83 -18.06
C VAL A 218 -36.54 30.25 -19.51
N ASP A 219 -36.36 29.26 -20.39
CA ASP A 219 -36.10 29.41 -21.82
C ASP A 219 -34.91 30.36 -22.13
N GLU A 220 -33.91 30.44 -21.25
CA GLU A 220 -32.76 31.32 -21.43
C GLU A 220 -31.83 30.83 -22.56
N GLY A 221 -31.08 31.77 -23.15
CA GLY A 221 -30.34 31.49 -24.39
C GLY A 221 -31.21 31.25 -25.64
N LEU A 222 -32.51 30.98 -25.48
CA LEU A 222 -33.50 30.85 -26.55
C LEU A 222 -34.34 32.10 -26.78
N LEU A 223 -34.27 33.10 -25.89
CA LEU A 223 -35.01 34.34 -26.01
C LEU A 223 -34.64 35.10 -27.29
N LEU A 224 -35.65 35.34 -28.14
CA LEU A 224 -35.55 36.18 -29.32
C LEU A 224 -36.19 37.53 -29.06
N THR A 225 -35.64 38.59 -29.66
CA THR A 225 -36.30 39.90 -29.68
C THR A 225 -37.38 39.93 -30.76
N TRP A 226 -38.61 40.17 -30.33
CA TRP A 226 -39.79 40.36 -31.18
C TRP A 226 -40.18 41.82 -31.21
N TYR A 227 -40.57 42.32 -32.39
CA TYR A 227 -41.03 43.69 -32.59
C TYR A 227 -42.50 43.71 -32.97
N ARG A 228 -43.27 44.62 -32.37
CA ARG A 228 -44.70 44.76 -32.63
C ARG A 228 -44.92 45.37 -34.01
N ASP A 229 -45.72 44.69 -34.82
CA ASP A 229 -46.27 45.14 -36.10
C ASP A 229 -47.73 45.53 -35.87
N GLY A 230 -47.98 46.84 -35.93
CA GLY A 230 -49.29 47.42 -35.64
C GLY A 230 -50.14 47.72 -36.87
N ASP A 231 -49.52 47.74 -38.05
CA ASP A 231 -50.14 48.07 -39.33
C ASP A 231 -50.17 46.90 -40.32
N GLY A 232 -49.60 45.76 -39.96
CA GLY A 232 -49.68 44.48 -40.68
C GLY A 232 -48.87 44.46 -41.97
N ASP A 233 -47.78 45.23 -42.03
CA ASP A 233 -46.89 45.30 -43.19
C ASP A 233 -45.67 44.38 -43.10
N GLU A 234 -45.65 43.57 -42.04
CA GLU A 234 -44.60 42.63 -41.66
C GLU A 234 -43.28 43.28 -41.21
N TRP A 235 -43.31 44.57 -40.84
CA TRP A 235 -42.19 45.32 -40.29
C TRP A 235 -42.50 45.87 -38.89
N GLY A 236 -41.74 45.44 -37.90
CA GLY A 236 -41.93 45.83 -36.51
C GLY A 236 -41.32 47.19 -36.16
N VAL A 237 -41.82 47.79 -35.08
CA VAL A 237 -41.33 49.06 -34.53
C VAL A 237 -40.24 48.79 -33.48
N PRO A 238 -39.00 49.31 -33.64
CA PRO A 238 -37.89 49.03 -32.71
C PRO A 238 -38.14 49.43 -31.25
N SER A 239 -38.92 50.49 -31.02
CA SER A 239 -39.29 50.97 -29.67
C SER A 239 -40.42 50.16 -29.02
N GLU A 240 -41.06 49.25 -29.74
CA GLU A 240 -42.10 48.35 -29.24
C GLU A 240 -41.61 46.91 -29.39
N SER A 241 -40.68 46.50 -28.52
CA SER A 241 -40.09 45.15 -28.52
C SER A 241 -40.38 44.38 -27.23
N THR A 242 -40.30 43.06 -27.31
CA THR A 242 -40.34 42.12 -26.18
C THR A 242 -39.39 40.97 -26.47
N GLU A 243 -38.90 40.33 -25.41
CA GLU A 243 -38.17 39.07 -25.52
C GLU A 243 -39.13 37.90 -25.27
N ALA A 244 -39.00 36.86 -26.10
CA ALA A 244 -39.72 35.59 -25.97
C ALA A 244 -39.05 34.54 -26.86
N CYS A 245 -39.01 33.29 -26.42
CA CYS A 245 -38.47 32.19 -27.24
C CYS A 245 -39.40 31.82 -28.42
N ALA A 246 -40.72 32.05 -28.26
CA ALA A 246 -41.74 31.88 -29.31
C ALA A 246 -42.45 33.19 -29.67
N GLN A 247 -43.15 33.23 -30.81
CA GLN A 247 -43.91 34.41 -31.23
C GLN A 247 -44.97 34.78 -30.17
N PRO A 248 -44.91 35.99 -29.58
CA PRO A 248 -45.80 36.36 -28.49
C PRO A 248 -47.26 36.39 -28.94
N ASN A 249 -48.11 35.54 -28.35
CA ASN A 249 -49.53 35.44 -28.71
C ASN A 249 -50.41 36.15 -27.66
N ARG A 250 -50.17 37.43 -27.37
CA ARG A 250 -50.85 38.17 -26.29
C ARG A 250 -52.25 38.71 -26.63
N GLY A 251 -53.09 37.91 -27.29
CA GLY A 251 -54.56 38.10 -27.31
C GLY A 251 -55.10 39.45 -27.81
N LEU A 252 -54.30 40.26 -28.50
CA LEU A 252 -54.75 41.51 -29.12
C LEU A 252 -55.13 41.24 -30.57
N PRO A 253 -56.40 41.45 -30.98
CA PRO A 253 -56.79 41.29 -32.37
C PRO A 253 -56.04 42.32 -33.24
N GLY A 254 -55.11 41.82 -34.08
CA GLY A 254 -54.35 42.61 -35.05
C GLY A 254 -52.96 43.08 -34.59
N ALA A 255 -52.41 42.58 -33.48
CA ALA A 255 -50.98 42.78 -33.18
C ALA A 255 -50.20 41.55 -33.64
N GLU A 256 -49.49 41.68 -34.77
CA GLU A 256 -48.55 40.66 -35.23
C GLU A 256 -47.15 41.01 -34.68
N TRP A 257 -46.33 40.01 -34.35
CA TRP A 257 -44.95 40.22 -33.87
C TRP A 257 -43.98 39.65 -34.90
N VAL A 258 -42.91 40.38 -35.23
CA VAL A 258 -41.92 39.97 -36.24
C VAL A 258 -40.48 40.01 -35.69
N ARG A 259 -39.58 39.19 -36.28
CA ARG A 259 -38.22 38.93 -35.74
C ARG A 259 -37.05 39.59 -36.48
N ASP A 260 -37.24 40.13 -37.69
CA ASP A 260 -36.08 40.46 -38.58
C ASP A 260 -36.31 41.65 -39.55
N ARG A 261 -37.45 42.33 -39.43
CA ARG A 261 -37.83 43.42 -40.34
C ARG A 261 -38.16 44.64 -39.49
N GLN A 262 -37.15 45.45 -39.24
CA GLN A 262 -37.28 46.69 -38.48
C GLN A 262 -37.43 47.85 -39.45
N HIS A 263 -38.40 48.73 -39.20
CA HIS A 263 -38.41 50.04 -39.83
C HIS A 263 -37.12 50.79 -39.43
N GLY A 264 -36.14 50.80 -40.34
CA GLY A 264 -34.88 51.50 -40.15
C GLY A 264 -35.06 53.02 -40.20
N LEU A 265 -34.37 53.70 -39.27
CA LEU A 265 -34.21 55.15 -39.14
C LEU A 265 -33.86 55.87 -40.45
#